data_AF-A0AAW1NAL5-F1
#
_entry.id   AF-A0AAW1NAL5-F1
#
_cell.length_a   1.000
_cell.length_b   1.000
_cell.length_c   1.000
_cell.angle_alpha   90.00
_cell.angle_beta   90.00
_cell.angle_gamma   90.00
#
_symmetry.space_group_name_H-M   'P 1'
#
loop_
_entity.id
_entity.type
_entity.pdbx_description
1 polymer ?
#
loop_
_entity_poly.entity_id
_entity_poly.type
_entity_poly.pdbx_seq_one_letter_code
_entity_poly.pdbx_strand_id
1 'polypeptide(L)'
;MAAKLYGMFSFDLVLVNAPFYLVFDSEDIDDKIGVFNSLLTSLLDAHAPYKTCRTGMVYKPWITDTIKDMQKLRDQAFSKYKCTRNPAHFSYYKSLRNVTTSAIRREKKAYLDYYQTGKEGLS
;
A
#
# COMPACT_ATOMS: atom_id res chain seq x y z
N MET A 1 5.79 10.75 11.26
CA MET A 1 5.06 9.49 11.50
C MET A 1 4.60 9.51 12.94
N ALA A 2 3.34 9.87 13.20
CA ALA A 2 2.72 9.68 14.50
C ALA A 2 1.59 8.68 14.28
N ALA A 3 1.85 7.41 14.61
CA ALA A 3 0.80 6.41 14.68
C ALA A 3 -0.17 6.89 15.77
N LYS A 4 -1.40 7.20 15.36
CA LYS A 4 -2.50 7.59 16.25
C LYS A 4 -2.82 6.39 17.15
N LEU A 5 -2.10 6.25 18.25
CA LEU A 5 -2.33 5.26 19.31
C LEU A 5 -3.56 5.65 20.16
N TYR A 6 -4.66 6.07 19.52
CA TYR A 6 -5.89 6.56 20.16
C TYR A 6 -7.12 5.69 19.88
N GLY A 7 -6.97 4.56 19.18
CA GLY A 7 -8.12 3.80 18.66
C GLY A 7 -8.77 2.81 19.63
N MET A 8 -7.97 2.07 20.43
CA MET A 8 -8.49 0.86 21.08
C MET A 8 -9.17 1.15 22.43
N PHE A 9 -8.50 1.86 23.35
CA PHE A 9 -9.06 2.19 24.68
C PHE A 9 -10.31 3.08 24.65
N SER A 10 -10.48 3.88 23.59
CA SER A 10 -11.66 4.73 23.45
C SER A 10 -12.89 3.95 22.96
N PHE A 11 -12.71 2.86 22.21
CA PHE A 11 -13.83 2.12 21.65
C PHE A 11 -14.52 1.27 22.71
N ASP A 12 -13.74 0.60 23.57
CA ASP A 12 -14.28 -0.24 24.65
C ASP A 12 -15.19 0.54 25.60
N LEU A 13 -14.78 1.77 25.96
CA LEU A 13 -15.58 2.64 26.83
C LEU A 13 -16.89 3.09 26.17
N VAL A 14 -16.86 3.41 24.88
CA VAL A 14 -18.06 3.87 24.16
C VAL A 14 -19.00 2.69 23.88
N LEU A 15 -18.45 1.50 23.63
CA LEU A 15 -19.23 0.26 23.48
C LEU A 15 -19.98 -0.10 24.77
N VAL A 16 -19.31 0.00 25.93
CA VAL A 16 -19.95 -0.28 27.24
C VAL A 16 -21.04 0.75 27.57
N ASN A 17 -20.89 2.01 27.14
CA ASN A 17 -21.87 3.06 27.36
C ASN A 17 -22.93 3.18 26.26
N ALA A 18 -22.86 2.34 25.21
CA ALA A 18 -23.83 2.38 24.13
C ALA A 18 -25.22 1.94 24.63
N PRO A 19 -26.31 2.58 24.17
CA PRO A 19 -27.66 2.31 24.65
C PRO A 19 -28.26 1.03 24.05
N PHE A 20 -27.59 -0.11 24.25
CA PHE A 20 -28.08 -1.42 23.79
C PHE A 20 -29.39 -1.84 24.45
N TYR A 21 -29.78 -1.19 25.57
CA TYR A 21 -31.06 -1.44 26.22
C TYR A 21 -32.26 -1.16 25.29
N LEU A 22 -32.09 -0.27 24.29
CA LEU A 22 -33.12 0.04 23.29
C LEU A 22 -33.51 -1.18 22.43
N VAL A 23 -32.64 -2.19 22.33
CA VAL A 23 -32.96 -3.46 21.65
C VAL A 23 -34.02 -4.24 22.41
N PHE A 24 -34.17 -4.04 23.71
CA PHE A 24 -35.19 -4.74 24.49
C PHE A 24 -36.56 -4.04 24.49
N ASP A 25 -36.63 -2.78 24.05
CA ASP A 25 -37.88 -2.00 23.98
C ASP A 25 -38.74 -2.34 22.75
N SER A 26 -38.18 -2.97 21.72
CA SER A 26 -38.94 -3.40 20.53
C SER A 26 -39.68 -4.72 20.80
N GLU A 27 -40.89 -4.88 20.26
CA GLU A 27 -41.66 -6.13 20.39
C GLU A 27 -41.29 -7.17 19.31
N ASP A 28 -41.00 -6.71 18.10
CA ASP A 28 -40.65 -7.57 16.95
C ASP A 28 -39.15 -7.91 16.92
N ILE A 29 -38.82 -9.16 16.61
CA ILE A 29 -37.45 -9.66 16.51
C ILE A 29 -36.70 -8.97 15.36
N ASP A 30 -37.37 -8.70 14.25
CA ASP A 30 -36.74 -8.03 13.10
C ASP A 30 -36.35 -6.58 13.44
N ASP A 31 -37.21 -5.87 14.18
CA ASP A 31 -36.92 -4.53 14.68
C ASP A 31 -35.74 -4.52 15.67
N LYS A 32 -35.63 -5.52 16.54
CA LYS A 32 -34.49 -5.67 17.46
C LYS A 32 -33.18 -5.78 16.72
N ILE A 33 -33.14 -6.62 15.69
CA ILE A 33 -31.96 -6.81 14.86
C ILE A 33 -31.63 -5.51 14.13
N GLY A 34 -32.63 -4.80 13.62
CA GLY A 34 -32.48 -3.49 12.99
C GLY A 34 -31.84 -2.45 13.91
N VAL A 35 -32.38 -2.29 15.12
CA VAL A 35 -31.88 -1.34 16.13
C VAL A 35 -30.44 -1.69 16.54
N PHE A 36 -30.16 -2.97 16.80
CA PHE A 36 -28.82 -3.43 17.16
C PHE A 36 -27.79 -3.14 16.05
N ASN A 37 -28.10 -3.50 14.81
CA ASN A 37 -27.20 -3.29 13.68
C ASN A 37 -26.96 -1.80 13.41
N SER A 38 -27.99 -0.96 13.54
CA SER A 38 -27.87 0.49 13.37
C SER A 38 -26.96 1.12 14.44
N LEU A 39 -27.15 0.76 15.71
CA LEU A 39 -26.33 1.22 16.83
C LEU A 39 -24.87 0.78 16.66
N LEU A 40 -24.64 -0.49 16.32
CA LEU A 40 -23.28 -1.01 16.15
C LEU A 40 -22.57 -0.39 14.94
N THR A 41 -23.27 -0.26 13.82
CA THR A 41 -22.69 0.31 12.58
C THR A 41 -22.34 1.77 12.77
N SER A 42 -23.23 2.57 13.38
CA SER A 42 -22.95 3.99 13.64
C SER A 42 -21.76 4.21 14.58
N LEU A 43 -21.60 3.33 15.59
CA LEU A 43 -20.44 3.34 16.48
C LEU A 43 -19.15 3.00 15.74
N LEU A 44 -19.19 1.97 14.90
CA LEU A 44 -18.05 1.54 14.08
C LEU A 44 -17.67 2.61 13.06
N ASP A 45 -18.63 3.29 12.42
CA ASP A 45 -18.35 4.37 11.47
C ASP A 45 -17.68 5.57 12.16
N ALA A 46 -18.06 5.89 13.40
CA ALA A 46 -17.45 6.97 14.16
C ALA A 46 -16.01 6.67 14.59
N HIS A 47 -15.72 5.44 15.05
CA HIS A 47 -14.42 5.06 15.63
C HIS A 47 -13.47 4.37 14.64
N ALA A 48 -14.00 3.63 13.68
CA ALA A 48 -13.28 2.84 12.70
C ALA A 48 -13.82 3.08 11.27
N PRO A 49 -13.79 4.33 10.78
CA PRO A 49 -14.31 4.64 9.46
C PRO A 49 -13.56 3.84 8.39
N TYR A 50 -14.30 3.32 7.42
CA TYR A 50 -13.73 2.67 6.25
C TYR A 50 -12.81 3.65 5.52
N LYS A 51 -11.52 3.30 5.45
CA LYS A 51 -10.53 4.06 4.67
C LYS A 51 -10.08 3.21 3.49
N THR A 52 -10.25 3.75 2.29
CA THR A 52 -9.65 3.18 1.08
C THR A 52 -8.15 3.43 1.11
N CYS A 53 -7.42 2.52 1.73
CA CYS A 53 -5.98 2.51 1.69
C CYS A 53 -5.53 1.92 0.35
N ARG A 54 -4.59 2.59 -0.33
CA ARG A 54 -3.84 1.91 -1.40
C ARG A 54 -2.98 0.85 -0.72
N THR A 55 -3.30 -0.42 -0.94
CA THR A 55 -2.40 -1.51 -0.61
C THR A 55 -1.04 -1.22 -1.25
N GLY A 56 0.02 -1.32 -0.44
CA GLY A 56 1.38 -1.01 -0.86
C GLY A 56 1.73 -1.72 -2.16
N MET A 57 2.48 -1.01 -3.01
CA MET A 57 2.91 -1.48 -4.33
C MET A 57 3.42 -2.93 -4.24
N VAL A 58 2.77 -3.85 -4.95
CA VAL A 58 3.14 -5.27 -4.98
C VAL A 58 4.65 -5.39 -5.24
N TYR A 59 5.32 -6.19 -4.41
CA TYR A 59 6.76 -6.46 -4.56
C TYR A 59 7.04 -6.89 -5.99
N LYS A 60 7.97 -6.19 -6.66
CA LYS A 60 8.39 -6.51 -8.02
C LYS A 60 9.60 -7.43 -7.94
N PRO A 61 9.45 -8.74 -8.19
CA PRO A 61 10.54 -9.71 -7.97
C PRO A 61 11.74 -9.50 -8.88
N TRP A 62 11.55 -8.88 -10.05
CA TRP A 62 12.63 -8.52 -10.96
C TRP A 62 13.40 -7.24 -10.56
N ILE A 63 13.08 -6.62 -9.42
CA ILE A 63 13.84 -5.48 -8.88
C ILE A 63 14.80 -6.00 -7.82
N THR A 64 15.98 -6.42 -8.29
CA THR A 64 17.09 -6.85 -7.44
C THR A 64 17.77 -5.67 -6.76
N ASP A 65 18.61 -5.92 -5.76
CA ASP A 65 19.35 -4.85 -5.07
C ASP A 65 20.29 -4.09 -6.01
N THR A 66 20.88 -4.77 -6.99
CA THR A 66 21.67 -4.14 -8.05
C THR A 66 20.85 -3.11 -8.84
N ILE A 67 19.60 -3.43 -9.19
CA ILE A 67 18.71 -2.47 -9.86
C ILE A 67 18.40 -1.28 -8.95
N LYS A 68 18.24 -1.48 -7.65
CA LYS A 68 18.04 -0.38 -6.69
C LYS A 68 19.27 0.53 -6.63
N ASP A 69 20.48 -0.02 -6.64
CA ASP A 69 21.71 0.76 -6.67
C ASP A 69 21.83 1.57 -7.97
N MET A 70 21.50 0.97 -9.11
CA MET A 70 21.46 1.67 -10.40
C MET A 70 20.44 2.82 -10.40
N GLN A 71 19.25 2.60 -9.82
CA GLN A 71 18.25 3.64 -9.65
C GLN A 71 18.75 4.77 -8.75
N LYS A 72 19.43 4.44 -7.65
CA LYS A 72 20.04 5.42 -6.73
C LYS A 72 21.08 6.28 -7.44
N LEU A 73 21.99 5.66 -8.22
CA LEU A 73 22.99 6.39 -9.01
C LEU A 73 22.36 7.30 -10.05
N ARG A 74 21.33 6.82 -10.76
CA ARG A 74 20.54 7.63 -11.70
C ARG A 74 19.93 8.85 -11.01
N ASP A 75 19.33 8.66 -9.84
CA ASP A 75 18.63 9.72 -9.12
C ASP A 75 19.60 10.75 -8.52
N GLN A 76 20.78 10.31 -8.08
CA GLN A 76 21.88 11.19 -7.71
C GLN A 76 22.37 12.02 -8.90
N ALA A 77 22.55 11.41 -10.07
CA ALA A 77 22.96 12.13 -11.28
C ALA A 77 21.90 13.15 -11.72
N PHE A 78 20.62 12.81 -11.62
CA PHE A 78 19.53 13.74 -11.92
C PHE A 78 19.48 14.90 -10.93
N SER A 79 19.65 14.62 -9.64
CA SER A 79 19.75 15.64 -8.59
C SER A 79 20.92 16.59 -8.85
N LYS A 80 22.09 16.06 -9.24
CA LYS A 80 23.25 16.86 -9.61
C LYS A 80 22.97 17.77 -10.82
N TYR A 81 22.30 17.25 -11.85
CA TYR A 81 21.87 18.06 -12.99
C TYR A 81 20.89 19.17 -12.58
N LYS A 82 19.93 18.89 -11.69
CA LYS A 82 18.99 19.91 -11.20
C LYS A 82 19.68 21.09 -10.52
N CYS A 83 20.74 20.83 -9.76
CA CYS A 83 21.51 21.88 -9.08
C CYS A 83 22.41 22.67 -10.05
N THR A 84 23.09 21.98 -10.97
CA THR A 84 24.12 22.59 -11.82
C THR A 84 23.61 23.12 -13.16
N ARG A 85 22.51 22.57 -13.68
CA ARG A 85 21.98 22.77 -15.04
C ARG A 85 23.01 22.58 -16.17
N ASN A 86 24.11 21.88 -15.91
CA ASN A 86 25.16 21.64 -16.89
C ASN A 86 24.71 20.55 -17.90
N PRO A 87 24.80 20.79 -19.22
CA PRO A 87 24.52 19.80 -20.25
C PRO A 87 25.28 18.47 -20.10
N ALA A 88 26.52 18.50 -19.59
CA ALA A 88 27.33 17.29 -19.35
C ALA A 88 26.75 16.42 -18.22
N HIS A 89 26.19 17.03 -17.18
CA HIS A 89 25.49 16.28 -16.12
C HIS A 89 24.17 15.69 -16.63
N PHE A 90 23.53 16.36 -17.58
CA PHE A 90 22.35 15.83 -18.25
C PHE A 90 22.66 14.63 -19.16
N SER A 91 23.73 14.69 -19.95
CA SER A 91 24.17 13.56 -20.78
C SER A 91 24.55 12.35 -19.92
N TYR A 92 25.24 12.58 -18.81
CA TYR A 92 25.56 11.55 -17.83
C TYR A 92 24.29 10.90 -17.24
N TYR A 93 23.33 11.70 -16.77
CA TYR A 93 22.04 11.19 -16.32
C TYR A 93 21.31 10.36 -17.41
N LYS A 94 21.29 10.84 -18.66
CA LYS A 94 20.67 10.10 -19.78
C LYS A 94 21.32 8.73 -19.98
N SER A 95 22.64 8.65 -19.89
CA SER A 95 23.36 7.37 -19.99
C SER A 95 22.92 6.39 -18.89
N LEU A 96 22.91 6.85 -17.62
CA LEU A 96 22.48 6.03 -16.48
C LEU A 96 21.01 5.61 -16.58
N ARG A 97 20.13 6.52 -17.03
CA ARG A 97 18.72 6.20 -17.27
C ARG A 97 18.56 5.07 -18.28
N ASN A 98 19.29 5.13 -19.40
CA ASN A 98 19.21 4.12 -20.44
C ASN A 98 19.73 2.76 -19.95
N VAL A 99 20.88 2.76 -19.29
CA VAL A 99 21.48 1.53 -18.72
C VAL A 99 20.55 0.91 -17.67
N THR A 100 20.02 1.71 -16.74
CA THR A 100 19.07 1.24 -15.71
C THR A 100 17.79 0.68 -16.32
N THR A 101 17.24 1.35 -17.34
CA THR A 101 16.01 0.89 -18.03
C THR A 101 16.24 -0.42 -18.76
N SER A 102 17.39 -0.56 -19.43
CA SER A 102 17.79 -1.80 -20.10
C SER A 102 17.95 -2.95 -19.12
N ALA A 103 18.60 -2.71 -17.98
CA ALA A 103 18.78 -3.69 -16.92
C ALA A 103 17.44 -4.16 -16.35
N ILE A 104 16.52 -3.24 -16.01
CA ILE A 104 15.16 -3.60 -15.54
C ILE A 104 14.43 -4.47 -16.57
N ARG A 105 14.54 -4.14 -17.87
CA ARG A 105 13.88 -4.91 -18.93
C ARG A 105 14.46 -6.33 -19.03
N ARG A 106 15.79 -6.47 -18.86
CA ARG A 106 16.49 -7.76 -18.87
C ARG A 106 16.07 -8.62 -17.68
N GLU A 107 16.12 -8.09 -16.46
CA GLU A 107 15.72 -8.80 -15.25
C GLU A 107 14.26 -9.24 -15.31
N LYS A 108 13.38 -8.35 -15.79
CA LYS A 108 11.96 -8.67 -15.97
C LYS A 108 11.77 -9.82 -16.96
N LYS A 109 12.51 -9.80 -18.09
CA LYS A 109 12.46 -10.89 -19.07
C LYS A 109 12.95 -12.19 -18.46
N ALA A 110 14.12 -12.20 -17.83
CA ALA A 110 14.70 -13.38 -17.21
C ALA A 110 13.76 -14.01 -16.16
N TYR A 111 13.12 -13.18 -15.33
CA TYR A 111 12.15 -13.65 -14.34
C TYR A 111 10.92 -14.31 -15.00
N LEU A 112 10.39 -13.73 -16.07
CA LEU A 112 9.23 -14.28 -16.79
C LEU A 112 9.59 -15.56 -17.54
N ASP A 113 10.74 -15.60 -18.20
CA ASP A 113 11.23 -16.79 -18.93
C ASP A 113 11.45 -17.97 -17.95
N TYR A 114 12.02 -17.70 -16.76
CA TYR A 114 12.15 -18.70 -15.69
C TYR A 114 10.79 -19.26 -15.25
N TYR A 115 9.82 -18.38 -15.03
CA TYR A 115 8.47 -18.78 -14.59
C TYR A 115 7.71 -19.59 -15.66
N GLN A 116 7.94 -19.29 -16.94
CA GLN A 116 7.36 -20.04 -18.06
C GLN A 116 7.98 -21.44 -18.16
N THR A 117 9.31 -21.53 -18.12
CA THR A 117 10.04 -22.80 -18.20
C THR A 117 9.71 -23.73 -17.01
N GLY A 118 9.53 -23.15 -15.80
CA GLY A 118 9.12 -23.91 -14.62
C GLY A 118 7.70 -24.49 -14.69
N LYS A 119 6.83 -24.00 -15.57
CA LYS A 119 5.49 -24.57 -15.79
C LYS A 119 5.49 -25.75 -16.77
N GLU A 120 6.38 -25.75 -17.76
CA GLU A 120 6.46 -26.83 -18.76
C GLU A 120 7.10 -28.11 -18.22
N GLY A 121 7.88 -28.04 -17.13
CA GLY A 121 8.48 -29.22 -16.47
C GLY A 121 7.56 -30.01 -15.53
N LEU A 122 6.27 -29.62 -15.42
CA LEU A 122 5.26 -30.23 -14.54
C LEU A 122 3.99 -30.68 -15.29
N SER A 123 4.02 -30.67 -16.62
CA SER A 123 2.92 -31.09 -17.49
C SER A 123 3.25 -32.38 -18.22
#